data_AF-A0A222PAD4-F1
#
_entry.id   AF-A0A222PAD4-F1
#
_cell.length_a   1.000
_cell.length_b   1.000
_cell.length_c   1.000
_cell.angle_alpha   90.00
_cell.angle_beta   90.00
_cell.angle_gamma   90.00
#
_symmetry.space_group_name_H-M   'P 1'
#
loop_
_entity.id
_entity.type
_entity.pdbx_description
1 polymer ?
#
loop_
_entity_poly.entity_id
_entity_poly.type
_entity_poly.pdbx_seq_one_letter_code
_entity_poly.pdbx_strand_id
1 'polypeptide(L)' 'MDKILYLVSFKYGDRFGDTNSGNCTVFIKKGDYSESEVLEMFIKGIKTSFSFRNEQIVITNIINLTKIRRELEE' A
#
# COMPACT_ATOMS: atom_id res chain seq x y z
N MET A 1 9.35 -16.60 -4.23
CA MET A 1 8.12 -15.77 -4.27
C MET A 1 8.26 -14.70 -5.35
N ASP A 2 7.40 -14.74 -6.37
CA ASP A 2 7.35 -13.73 -7.46
C ASP A 2 6.56 -12.48 -7.10
N LYS A 3 6.23 -12.34 -5.80
CA LYS A 3 5.54 -11.19 -5.24
C LYS A 3 6.33 -10.67 -4.05
N ILE A 4 6.31 -9.37 -3.88
CA ILE A 4 6.85 -8.65 -2.73
C ILE A 4 5.66 -8.17 -1.90
N LEU A 5 5.73 -8.40 -0.59
CA LEU A 5 4.71 -7.98 0.36
C LEU A 5 5.11 -6.66 1.01
N TYR A 6 4.23 -5.68 0.91
CA TYR A 6 4.40 -4.37 1.53
C TYR A 6 3.33 -4.13 2.59
N LEU A 7 3.69 -3.50 3.69
CA LEU A 7 2.76 -2.83 4.59
C LEU A 7 2.70 -1.36 4.19
N VAL A 8 1.53 -0.88 3.80
CA VAL A 8 1.32 0.49 3.34
C VAL A 8 0.40 1.20 4.32
N SER A 9 0.89 2.29 4.89
CA SER A 9 0.11 3.19 5.73
C SER A 9 -0.38 4.37 4.90
N PHE A 10 -1.61 4.81 5.15
CA PHE A 10 -2.25 5.86 4.37
C PHE A 10 -3.22 6.67 5.22
N LYS A 11 -3.52 7.88 4.74
CA LYS A 11 -4.63 8.72 5.19
C LYS A 11 -5.68 8.79 4.09
N TYR A 12 -6.94 8.96 4.48
CA TYR A 12 -8.03 9.18 3.55
C TYR A 12 -9.08 10.12 4.15
N GLY A 13 -9.66 10.97 3.32
CA GLY A 13 -10.84 11.74 3.68
C GLY A 13 -12.08 10.88 3.51
N ASP A 14 -12.97 10.87 4.49
CA ASP A 14 -14.28 10.22 4.36
C ASP A 14 -15.37 11.17 3.85
N ARG A 15 -16.57 10.63 3.69
CA ARG A 15 -17.74 11.38 3.20
C ARG A 15 -18.27 12.44 4.17
N PHE A 16 -17.84 12.42 5.43
CA PHE A 16 -18.22 13.39 6.46
C PHE A 16 -17.19 14.52 6.56
N GLY A 17 -16.09 14.44 5.81
CA GLY A 17 -15.00 15.41 5.83
C GLY A 17 -13.92 15.09 6.85
N ASP A 18 -14.02 13.95 7.54
CA ASP A 18 -13.04 13.55 8.54
C ASP A 18 -11.80 12.94 7.88
N THR A 19 -10.63 13.28 8.42
CA THR A 19 -9.37 12.66 8.02
C THR A 19 -9.13 11.41 8.84
N ASN A 20 -9.21 10.27 8.18
CA ASN A 20 -8.95 8.96 8.76
C ASN A 20 -7.56 8.46 8.39
N SER A 21 -7.10 7.45 9.14
CA SER A 21 -5.84 6.75 8.85
C SER A 21 -6.07 5.24 8.82
N GLY A 22 -5.27 4.55 8.03
CA GLY A 22 -5.34 3.11 7.86
C GLY A 22 -3.99 2.54 7.46
N ASN A 23 -3.89 1.22 7.54
CA ASN A 23 -2.79 0.47 6.95
C ASN A 23 -3.33 -0.83 6.35
N CYS A 24 -2.66 -1.32 5.32
CA CYS A 24 -2.94 -2.66 4.80
C CYS A 24 -1.72 -3.27 4.13
N THR A 25 -1.80 -4.58 3.95
CA THR A 25 -0.80 -5.31 3.18
C THR A 25 -1.15 -5.29 1.70
N VAL A 26 -0.18 -4.94 0.86
CA VAL A 26 -0.31 -4.95 -0.61
C VAL A 26 0.75 -5.86 -1.20
N PHE A 27 0.33 -6.73 -2.12
CA PHE A 27 1.24 -7.59 -2.87
C PHE A 27 1.50 -7.01 -4.25
N ILE A 28 2.77 -6.78 -4.57
CA ILE A 28 3.21 -6.35 -5.90
C ILE A 28 4.03 -7.48 -6.52
N LYS A 29 3.71 -7.87 -7.77
CA LYS A 29 4.52 -8.84 -8.51
C LYS A 29 5.92 -8.27 -8.75
N LYS A 30 6.96 -9.09 -8.82
CA LYS A 30 8.28 -8.62 -9.23
C LYS A 30 8.23 -8.20 -10.70
N GLY A 31 8.85 -7.07 -11.02
CA GLY A 31 8.89 -6.49 -12.36
C GLY A 31 9.69 -5.20 -12.36
N ASP A 32 9.92 -4.67 -13.55
CA ASP A 32 10.54 -3.36 -13.76
C ASP A 32 9.43 -2.31 -13.80
N TYR A 33 9.26 -1.59 -12.69
CA TYR A 33 8.24 -0.57 -12.53
C TYR A 33 8.91 0.75 -12.15
N SER A 34 8.42 1.83 -12.72
CA SER A 34 8.70 3.17 -12.22
C SER A 34 8.09 3.36 -10.82
N GLU A 35 8.63 4.32 -10.07
CA GLU A 35 8.09 4.66 -8.75
C GLU A 35 6.61 5.05 -8.80
N SER A 36 6.19 5.81 -9.84
CA SER A 36 4.79 6.21 -10.02
C SER A 36 3.86 5.01 -10.23
N GLU A 37 4.27 4.01 -11.02
CA GLU A 37 3.48 2.80 -11.21
C GLU A 37 3.31 2.02 -9.91
N VAL A 38 4.38 1.94 -9.10
CA VAL A 38 4.33 1.29 -7.79
C VAL A 38 3.36 2.02 -6.85
N LEU A 39 3.39 3.36 -6.83
CA LEU A 39 2.45 4.16 -6.03
C LEU A 39 0.99 3.96 -6.48
N GLU A 40 0.73 3.94 -7.79
CA GLU A 40 -0.60 3.65 -8.33
C GLU A 40 -1.09 2.25 -7.94
N MET A 41 -0.19 1.25 -7.97
CA MET A 41 -0.51 -0.11 -7.52
C MET A 41 -0.87 -0.16 -6.04
N PHE A 42 -0.17 0.59 -5.18
CA PHE A 42 -0.53 0.71 -3.76
C PHE A 42 -1.90 1.34 -3.57
N ILE A 43 -2.18 2.47 -4.24
CA ILE A 43 -3.49 3.15 -4.16
C ILE A 43 -4.60 2.20 -4.62
N LYS A 44 -4.41 1.51 -5.75
CA LYS A 44 -5.38 0.53 -6.26
C LYS A 44 -5.60 -0.62 -5.28
N GLY A 45 -4.52 -1.14 -4.68
CA GLY A 45 -4.58 -2.17 -3.65
C GLY A 45 -5.39 -1.72 -2.43
N ILE A 46 -5.10 -0.54 -1.90
CA ILE A 46 -5.82 0.07 -0.78
C ILE A 46 -7.31 0.22 -1.13
N LYS A 47 -7.62 0.84 -2.27
CA LYS A 47 -9.02 1.07 -2.66
C LYS A 47 -9.80 -0.24 -2.79
N THR A 48 -9.18 -1.28 -3.35
CA THR A 48 -9.78 -2.60 -3.47
C THR A 48 -10.03 -3.23 -2.09
N SER A 49 -9.06 -3.16 -1.19
CA SER A 49 -9.13 -3.78 0.15
C SER A 49 -10.21 -3.14 1.05
N PHE A 50 -10.42 -1.83 0.94
CA PHE A 50 -11.37 -1.10 1.78
C PHE A 50 -12.67 -0.71 1.05
N SER A 51 -12.86 -1.18 -0.18
CA SER A 51 -14.01 -0.81 -1.02
C SER A 51 -14.19 0.70 -1.22
N PHE A 52 -13.08 1.44 -1.24
CA PHE A 52 -13.07 2.87 -1.53
C PHE A 52 -13.34 3.11 -3.02
N ARG A 53 -14.18 4.08 -3.31
CA ARG A 53 -14.56 4.49 -4.67
C ARG A 53 -13.85 5.78 -5.03
N ASN A 54 -14.12 6.84 -4.26
CA ASN A 54 -13.74 8.22 -4.58
C ASN A 54 -12.85 8.85 -3.51
N GLU A 55 -12.51 8.10 -2.46
CA GLU A 55 -11.68 8.55 -1.37
C GLU A 55 -10.29 8.91 -1.91
N GLN A 56 -9.85 10.12 -1.58
CA GLN A 56 -8.50 10.58 -1.86
C GLN A 56 -7.58 9.90 -0.86
N ILE A 57 -6.66 9.08 -1.38
CA ILE A 57 -5.70 8.34 -0.58
C ILE A 57 -4.35 9.06 -0.61
N VAL A 58 -3.77 9.31 0.55
CA VAL A 58 -2.41 9.83 0.70
C VAL A 58 -1.58 8.76 1.40
N ILE A 59 -0.60 8.20 0.69
CA ILE A 59 0.34 7.23 1.28
C ILE A 59 1.27 7.99 2.23
N THR A 60 1.40 7.49 3.45
CA THR A 60 2.26 8.11 4.48
C THR A 60 3.47 7.26 4.82
N ASN A 61 3.42 5.94 4.61
CA ASN A 61 4.56 5.06 4.82
C ASN A 61 4.44 3.78 3.97
N ILE A 62 5.59 3.24 3.55
CA ILE A 62 5.69 1.98 2.81
C ILE A 62 6.81 1.15 3.42
N ILE A 63 6.50 -0.05 3.88
CA ILE A 63 7.46 -0.98 4.48
C ILE A 63 7.50 -2.27 3.67
N ASN A 64 8.68 -2.68 3.20
CA ASN A 64 8.88 -3.95 2.53
C ASN A 64 9.02 -5.08 3.56
N LEU A 65 7.93 -5.81 3.81
CA LEU A 65 7.91 -6.91 4.78
C LEU A 65 8.73 -8.12 4.31
N THR A 66 8.88 -8.32 3.00
CA THR A 66 9.71 -9.41 2.46
C THR A 66 11.19 -9.19 2.78
N LYS A 67 11.69 -7.94 2.73
CA LYS A 67 13.07 -7.61 3.13
C LYS A 67 13.28 -7.83 4.63
N ILE A 68 12.38 -7.31 5.47
CA ILE A 68 12.48 -7.45 6.93
C ILE A 68 12.48 -8.94 7.34
N ARG A 69 11.58 -9.76 6.78
CA ARG A 69 11.54 -11.20 7.12
C ARG A 69 12.84 -11.90 6.79
N ARG A 70 13.45 -11.58 5.64
CA ARG A 70 14.73 -12.17 5.25
C ARG A 70 15.85 -11.81 6.23
N GLU A 71 15.92 -10.57 6.70
CA GLU A 71 16.92 -10.13 7.69
C GLU A 71 16.73 -10.77 9.08
N LEU A 72 15.53 -11.28 9.40
CA LEU A 72 15.26 -11.98 10.66
C LEU A 72 15.54 -13.49 10.58
N GLU A 73 15.63 -14.04 9.38
CA GLU A 73 15.89 -15.46 9.11
C GLU A 73 17.39 -15.74 8.87
N GLU A 74 18.18 -14.72 8.54
CA GLU A 74 19.65 -14.74 8.39
C GLU A 74 20.37 -14.42 9.72
#